data_AF-A0A951GZD7-F1
#
_entry.id   AF-A0A951GZD7-F1
#
_cell.length_a   1.000
_cell.length_b   1.000
_cell.length_c   1.000
_cell.angle_alpha   90.00
_cell.angle_beta   90.00
_cell.angle_gamma   90.00
#
_symmetry.space_group_name_H-M   'P 1'
#
loop_
_entity.id
_entity.type
_entity.pdbx_description
1 polymer ?
#
loop_
_entity_poly.entity_id
_entity_poly.type
_entity_poly.pdbx_seq_one_letter_code
_entity_poly.pdbx_strand_id
1 'polypeptide(L)'
;MSPLRVTGEAGEEIRQLVPDVETLARRLAAADYLVEEGLATSMLLSLRLPQPLLLEGEAGVGKTEAGKSLAAVLDTPLIRLQCYEGIDAAEALYEWNYPRQLLSIRLADASGTKLREEDLFGPEYLIRRPLLRALEHPGPRPAVLLIDEVDRADDDFEAFLLELLAEAAVTIPELGTIRATHPPVIVLTSNRTRDLHDAVKRRCLYHWIDYPTPQREVEIIRRRVRGSSE
;
A
#
# COMPACT_ATOMS: atom_id res chain seq x y z
N MET A 1 -18.06 -5.53 14.14
CA MET A 1 -16.85 -5.10 13.41
C MET A 1 -17.03 -3.64 13.07
N SER A 2 -16.25 -2.76 13.70
CA SER A 2 -16.33 -1.32 13.46
C SER A 2 -15.57 -1.00 12.17
N PRO A 3 -16.14 -0.29 11.19
CA PRO A 3 -15.43 0.05 9.96
C PRO A 3 -14.25 0.99 10.27
N LEU A 4 -13.14 0.70 9.61
CA LEU A 4 -11.82 1.33 9.60
C LEU A 4 -11.82 2.85 9.31
N ARG A 5 -12.55 3.70 10.03
CA ARG A 5 -12.46 5.15 9.74
C ARG A 5 -11.00 5.60 9.81
N VAL A 6 -10.56 6.39 8.84
CA VAL A 6 -9.47 7.35 9.06
C VAL A 6 -9.98 8.25 10.19
N THR A 7 -9.73 7.84 11.44
CA THR A 7 -10.26 8.50 12.63
C THR A 7 -9.37 9.70 12.94
N GLY A 8 -9.99 10.81 13.34
CA GLY A 8 -9.27 12.02 13.73
C GLY A 8 -9.05 13.04 12.60
N GLU A 9 -8.12 13.96 12.85
CA GLU A 9 -7.78 15.12 12.03
C GLU A 9 -7.33 14.74 10.61
N ALA A 10 -6.58 13.66 10.45
CA ALA A 10 -6.07 13.18 9.15
C ALA A 10 -7.19 12.86 8.14
N GLY A 11 -8.29 12.27 8.61
CA GLY A 11 -9.44 11.97 7.77
C GLY A 11 -10.15 13.23 7.30
N GLU A 12 -10.20 14.25 8.15
CA GLU A 12 -10.79 15.54 7.80
C GLU A 12 -9.89 16.35 6.87
N GLU A 13 -8.58 16.32 7.07
CA GLU A 13 -7.60 16.91 6.15
C GLU A 13 -7.72 16.32 4.74
N ILE A 14 -7.81 14.98 4.62
CA ILE A 14 -8.00 14.33 3.31
C ILE A 14 -9.31 14.77 2.67
N ARG A 15 -10.39 14.90 3.46
CA ARG A 15 -11.68 15.39 2.96
C ARG A 15 -11.61 16.84 2.47
N GLN A 16 -10.86 17.70 3.14
CA GLN A 16 -10.66 19.09 2.71
C GLN A 16 -9.74 19.18 1.48
N LEU A 17 -8.71 18.35 1.43
CA LEU A 17 -7.77 18.28 0.31
C LEU A 17 -8.47 17.81 -0.97
N VAL A 18 -9.35 16.82 -0.83
CA VAL A 18 -10.04 16.15 -1.93
C VAL A 18 -11.56 16.04 -1.62
N PRO A 19 -12.32 17.16 -1.73
CA PRO A 19 -13.73 17.22 -1.32
C PRO A 19 -14.67 16.41 -2.23
N ASP A 20 -14.37 16.35 -3.52
CA ASP A 20 -15.20 15.76 -4.57
C ASP A 20 -14.36 15.13 -5.69
N VAL A 21 -15.05 14.43 -6.60
CA VAL A 21 -14.44 13.71 -7.73
C VAL A 21 -13.73 14.67 -8.67
N GLU A 22 -14.31 15.85 -8.92
CA GLU A 22 -13.75 16.85 -9.83
C GLU A 22 -12.41 17.39 -9.31
N THR A 23 -12.34 17.69 -8.01
CA THR A 23 -11.12 18.17 -7.37
C THR A 23 -10.05 17.09 -7.36
N LEU A 24 -10.42 15.82 -7.10
CA LEU A 24 -9.49 14.70 -7.21
C LEU A 24 -8.92 14.58 -8.63
N ALA A 25 -9.78 14.56 -9.63
CA ALA A 25 -9.38 14.44 -11.03
C ALA A 25 -8.45 15.59 -11.45
N ARG A 26 -8.73 16.82 -11.02
CA ARG A 26 -7.88 17.99 -11.29
C ARG A 26 -6.50 17.87 -10.63
N ARG A 27 -6.45 17.41 -9.38
CA ARG A 27 -5.18 17.18 -8.65
C ARG A 27 -4.37 16.05 -9.26
N LEU A 28 -5.01 14.94 -9.65
CA LEU A 28 -4.36 13.84 -10.35
C LEU A 28 -3.80 14.29 -11.70
N ALA A 29 -4.55 15.10 -12.46
CA ALA A 29 -4.07 15.66 -13.72
C ALA A 29 -2.88 16.60 -13.55
N ALA A 30 -2.77 17.29 -12.41
CA ALA A 30 -1.59 18.09 -12.05
C ALA A 30 -0.38 17.23 -11.63
N ALA A 31 -0.63 15.99 -11.19
CA ALA A 31 0.38 14.95 -10.98
C ALA A 31 0.58 14.05 -12.22
N ASP A 32 0.27 14.58 -13.41
CA ASP A 32 0.42 13.90 -14.71
C ASP A 32 -0.37 12.59 -14.88
N TYR A 33 -1.47 12.42 -14.13
CA TYR A 33 -2.36 11.26 -14.22
C TYR A 33 -3.79 11.63 -14.63
N LEU A 34 -4.14 11.29 -15.87
CA LEU A 34 -5.44 11.59 -16.45
C LEU A 34 -6.48 10.51 -16.16
N VAL A 35 -7.33 10.74 -15.18
CA VAL A 35 -8.38 9.78 -14.76
C VAL A 35 -9.73 9.99 -15.42
N GLU A 36 -10.41 8.88 -15.70
CA GLU A 36 -11.82 8.88 -16.07
C GLU A 36 -12.70 9.03 -14.83
N GLU A 37 -13.93 9.47 -15.01
CA GLU A 37 -14.87 9.74 -13.91
C GLU A 37 -15.09 8.49 -13.04
N GLY A 38 -15.20 7.31 -13.66
CA GLY A 38 -15.35 6.05 -12.93
C GLY A 38 -14.16 5.75 -12.01
N LEU A 39 -12.93 5.88 -12.52
CA LEU A 39 -11.72 5.64 -11.74
C LEU A 39 -11.56 6.69 -10.65
N ALA A 40 -11.79 7.96 -10.97
CA ALA A 40 -11.74 9.06 -10.01
C ALA A 40 -12.76 8.85 -8.88
N THR A 41 -13.95 8.33 -9.20
CA THR A 41 -14.97 7.99 -8.21
C THR A 41 -14.51 6.84 -7.32
N SER A 42 -14.01 5.74 -7.89
CA SER A 42 -13.50 4.61 -7.10
C SER A 42 -12.32 5.01 -6.20
N MET A 43 -11.40 5.84 -6.68
CA MET A 43 -10.30 6.41 -5.89
C MET A 43 -10.80 7.33 -4.78
N LEU A 44 -11.79 8.19 -5.05
CA LEU A 44 -12.37 9.03 -4.00
C LEU A 44 -13.05 8.15 -2.94
N LEU A 45 -13.81 7.14 -3.35
CA LEU A 45 -14.48 6.22 -2.44
C LEU A 45 -13.48 5.46 -1.57
N SER A 46 -12.32 5.04 -2.07
CA SER A 46 -11.29 4.40 -1.24
C SER A 46 -10.61 5.35 -0.24
N LEU A 47 -10.68 6.66 -0.45
CA LEU A 47 -10.26 7.66 0.55
C LEU A 47 -11.32 7.95 1.61
N ARG A 48 -12.61 7.75 1.30
CA ARG A 48 -13.73 8.03 2.20
C ARG A 48 -14.18 6.81 2.98
N LEU A 49 -14.18 5.67 2.31
CA LEU A 49 -14.51 4.37 2.85
C LEU A 49 -13.21 3.66 3.13
N PRO A 50 -13.15 2.87 4.19
CA PRO A 50 -11.91 2.23 4.52
C PRO A 50 -11.88 0.83 3.93
N GLN A 51 -11.91 0.83 2.61
CA GLN A 51 -11.87 -0.34 1.78
C GLN A 51 -10.72 -0.17 0.78
N PRO A 52 -9.82 -1.15 0.67
CA PRO A 52 -8.79 -1.18 -0.35
C PRO A 52 -9.38 -1.01 -1.77
N LEU A 53 -8.61 -0.42 -2.68
CA LEU A 53 -8.98 -0.29 -4.08
C LEU A 53 -8.27 -1.37 -4.89
N LEU A 54 -9.02 -2.26 -5.55
CA LEU A 54 -8.50 -3.22 -6.51
C LEU A 54 -8.67 -2.69 -7.92
N LEU A 55 -7.54 -2.42 -8.58
CA LEU A 55 -7.44 -2.00 -9.97
C LEU A 55 -7.07 -3.20 -10.84
N GLU A 56 -7.99 -3.64 -11.68
CA GLU A 56 -7.72 -4.64 -12.72
C GLU A 56 -7.69 -3.98 -14.10
N GLY A 57 -7.03 -4.61 -15.06
CA GLY A 57 -6.95 -4.13 -16.43
C GLY A 57 -5.75 -4.72 -17.14
N GLU A 58 -5.52 -4.30 -18.38
CA GLU A 58 -4.39 -4.79 -19.18
C GLU A 58 -3.05 -4.17 -18.74
N ALA A 59 -1.93 -4.74 -19.18
CA ALA A 59 -0.62 -4.17 -18.91
C ALA A 59 -0.48 -2.78 -19.57
N GLY A 60 0.10 -1.82 -18.85
CA GLY A 60 0.36 -0.48 -19.40
C GLY A 60 -0.80 0.52 -19.34
N VAL A 61 -1.99 0.14 -18.85
CA VAL A 61 -3.14 1.06 -18.70
C VAL A 61 -3.02 2.04 -17.53
N GLY A 62 -1.91 2.02 -16.78
CA GLY A 62 -1.62 3.00 -15.72
C GLY A 62 -2.10 2.62 -14.31
N LYS A 63 -2.35 1.33 -14.03
CA LYS A 63 -2.73 0.84 -12.68
C LYS A 63 -1.72 1.23 -11.59
N THR A 64 -0.44 0.93 -11.80
CA THR A 64 0.65 1.29 -10.89
C THR A 64 0.78 2.80 -10.73
N GLU A 65 0.53 3.56 -11.81
CA GLU A 65 0.63 5.02 -11.80
C GLU A 65 -0.50 5.67 -10.99
N ALA A 66 -1.67 5.04 -10.93
CA ALA A 66 -2.78 5.48 -10.08
C ALA A 66 -2.36 5.59 -8.60
N GLY A 67 -1.69 4.56 -8.08
CA GLY A 67 -1.21 4.54 -6.69
C GLY A 67 -0.13 5.60 -6.42
N LYS A 68 0.82 5.78 -7.34
CA LYS A 68 1.84 6.84 -7.25
C LYS A 68 1.23 8.23 -7.24
N SER A 69 0.30 8.46 -8.16
CA SER A 69 -0.39 9.75 -8.31
C SER A 69 -1.25 10.06 -7.10
N LEU A 70 -1.88 9.05 -6.51
CA LEU A 70 -2.62 9.20 -5.27
C LEU A 70 -1.70 9.61 -4.10
N ALA A 71 -0.52 9.00 -3.99
CA ALA A 71 0.47 9.37 -2.98
C ALA A 71 0.96 10.82 -3.15
N ALA A 72 1.22 11.23 -4.40
CA ALA A 72 1.58 12.60 -4.73
C ALA A 72 0.46 13.61 -4.40
N VAL A 73 -0.79 13.28 -4.72
CA VAL A 73 -1.95 14.14 -4.41
C VAL A 73 -2.17 14.29 -2.91
N LEU A 74 -1.98 13.23 -2.13
CA LEU A 74 -2.11 13.24 -0.68
C LEU A 74 -0.89 13.82 0.04
N ASP A 75 0.21 14.05 -0.67
CA ASP A 75 1.50 14.48 -0.13
C ASP A 75 1.94 13.56 1.03
N THR A 76 2.03 12.26 0.73
CA THR A 76 2.32 11.19 1.68
C THR A 76 3.25 10.16 1.02
N PRO A 77 4.07 9.40 1.78
CA PRO A 77 4.92 8.38 1.18
C PRO A 77 4.12 7.30 0.45
N LEU A 78 4.66 6.92 -0.72
CA LEU A 78 4.29 5.70 -1.41
C LEU A 78 5.16 4.55 -0.89
N ILE A 79 4.52 3.52 -0.37
CA ILE A 79 5.17 2.28 0.01
C ILE A 79 4.70 1.20 -0.97
N ARG A 80 5.64 0.68 -1.77
CA ARG A 80 5.34 -0.33 -2.78
C ARG A 80 5.77 -1.72 -2.30
N LEU A 81 4.88 -2.68 -2.48
CA LEU A 81 5.13 -4.11 -2.42
C LEU A 81 4.92 -4.65 -3.83
N GLN A 82 5.97 -5.18 -4.45
CA GLN A 82 5.86 -5.85 -5.74
C GLN A 82 5.61 -7.34 -5.49
N CYS A 83 4.49 -7.87 -5.98
CA CYS A 83 4.24 -9.30 -5.94
C CYS A 83 4.87 -10.01 -7.14
N TYR A 84 5.31 -11.23 -6.89
CA TYR A 84 5.85 -12.19 -7.85
C TYR A 84 5.66 -13.59 -7.29
N GLU A 85 5.89 -14.60 -8.14
CA GLU A 85 5.75 -15.99 -7.74
C GLU A 85 6.77 -16.37 -6.66
N GLY A 86 6.28 -16.89 -5.53
CA GLY A 86 7.11 -17.29 -4.39
C GLY A 86 7.45 -16.17 -3.40
N ILE A 87 6.83 -14.98 -3.52
CA ILE A 87 6.91 -13.96 -2.46
C ILE A 87 6.32 -14.50 -1.16
N ASP A 88 7.00 -14.28 -0.04
CA ASP A 88 6.56 -14.75 1.27
C ASP A 88 6.27 -13.60 2.26
N ALA A 89 5.78 -13.98 3.44
CA ALA A 89 5.50 -13.04 4.52
C ALA A 89 6.77 -12.34 5.05
N ALA A 90 7.95 -12.96 4.96
CA ALA A 90 9.20 -12.38 5.44
C ALA A 90 9.65 -11.23 4.54
N GLU A 91 9.48 -11.34 3.23
CA GLU A 91 9.79 -10.28 2.26
C GLU A 91 8.77 -9.14 2.26
N ALA A 92 7.51 -9.45 2.56
CA ALA A 92 6.42 -8.48 2.56
C ALA A 92 6.22 -7.76 3.90
N LEU A 93 6.34 -8.48 5.02
CA LEU A 93 5.99 -7.99 6.36
C LEU A 93 7.18 -7.60 7.22
N TYR A 94 8.02 -8.56 7.59
CA TYR A 94 9.19 -8.30 8.41
C TYR A 94 10.20 -9.44 8.35
N GLU A 95 11.44 -9.11 8.70
CA GLU A 95 12.50 -10.10 8.90
C GLU A 95 13.28 -9.75 10.17
N TRP A 96 13.74 -10.76 10.89
CA TRP A 96 14.64 -10.54 12.03
C TRP A 96 16.07 -10.28 11.54
N ASN A 97 16.70 -9.23 12.07
CA ASN A 97 18.10 -8.93 11.79
C ASN A 97 19.03 -9.84 12.60
N TYR A 98 19.15 -11.10 12.16
CA TYR A 98 20.01 -12.10 12.79
C TYR A 98 21.47 -11.66 12.94
N PRO A 99 22.11 -10.97 11.95
CA PRO A 99 23.46 -10.45 12.14
C PRO A 99 23.58 -9.48 13.32
N ARG A 100 22.61 -8.58 13.50
CA ARG A 100 22.58 -7.63 14.61
C ARG A 100 22.29 -8.32 15.94
N GLN A 101 21.41 -9.32 15.97
CA GLN A 101 21.17 -10.14 17.15
C GLN A 101 22.47 -10.85 17.58
N LEU A 102 23.17 -11.50 16.64
CA LEU A 102 24.42 -12.21 16.93
C LEU A 102 25.52 -11.27 17.42
N LEU A 103 25.63 -10.06 16.86
CA LEU A 103 26.56 -9.04 17.33
C LEU A 103 26.24 -8.65 18.79
N SER A 104 24.96 -8.47 19.11
CA SER A 104 24.51 -8.09 20.45
C SER A 104 24.80 -9.19 21.48
N ILE A 105 24.61 -10.46 21.10
CA ILE A 105 25.01 -11.62 21.90
C ILE A 105 26.51 -11.60 22.20
N ARG A 106 27.35 -11.40 21.18
CA ARG A 106 28.82 -11.37 21.36
C ARG A 106 29.29 -10.22 22.25
N LEU A 107 28.67 -9.04 22.14
CA LEU A 107 28.99 -7.88 22.98
C LEU A 107 28.56 -8.11 24.45
N ALA A 108 27.40 -8.74 24.66
CA ALA A 108 26.95 -9.11 25.99
C ALA A 108 27.87 -10.16 26.63
N ASP A 109 28.26 -11.20 25.89
CA ASP A 109 29.22 -12.21 26.35
C ASP A 109 30.57 -11.59 26.73
N ALA A 110 31.10 -10.69 25.88
CA ALA A 110 32.38 -10.00 26.13
C ALA A 110 32.33 -9.05 27.34
N SER A 111 31.17 -8.50 27.66
CA SER A 111 30.96 -7.59 28.80
C SER A 111 30.48 -8.31 30.06
N GLY A 112 30.21 -9.62 30.01
CA GLY A 112 29.62 -10.39 31.11
C GLY A 112 28.16 -10.05 31.40
N THR A 113 27.47 -9.40 30.46
CA THR A 113 26.06 -9.03 30.57
C THR A 113 25.19 -10.24 30.22
N LYS A 114 24.18 -10.56 31.05
CA LYS A 114 23.19 -11.58 30.70
C LYS A 114 22.12 -10.99 29.79
N LEU A 115 21.93 -11.60 28.61
CA LEU A 115 20.79 -11.33 27.73
C LEU A 115 19.63 -12.28 28.01
N ARG A 116 18.42 -11.77 27.94
CA ARG A 116 17.16 -12.53 27.91
C ARG A 116 16.68 -12.63 26.47
N GLU A 117 15.78 -13.57 26.22
CA GLU A 117 15.16 -13.74 24.89
C GLU A 117 14.41 -12.48 24.43
N GLU A 118 13.71 -11.83 25.36
CA GLU A 118 13.05 -10.53 25.16
C GLU A 118 13.99 -9.43 24.66
N ASP A 119 15.29 -9.52 25.00
CA ASP A 119 16.30 -8.53 24.59
C ASP A 119 16.82 -8.79 23.16
N LEU A 120 16.40 -9.87 22.50
CA LEU A 120 16.78 -10.27 21.15
C LEU A 120 15.61 -10.18 20.15
N PHE A 121 14.37 -10.32 20.61
CA PHE A 121 13.16 -10.25 19.80
C PHE A 121 12.39 -8.95 20.02
N GLY A 122 13.12 -7.83 19.99
CA GLY A 122 12.58 -6.48 20.15
C GLY A 122 12.45 -5.71 18.81
N PRO A 123 11.63 -4.64 18.75
CA PRO A 123 11.42 -3.81 17.56
C PRO A 123 12.70 -3.27 16.90
N GLU A 124 13.80 -3.18 17.63
CA GLU A 124 15.13 -2.72 17.20
C GLU A 124 15.89 -3.73 16.33
N TYR A 125 15.53 -5.01 16.39
CA TYR A 125 16.07 -6.07 15.53
C TYR A 125 15.17 -6.37 14.34
N LEU A 126 14.00 -5.73 14.26
CA LEU A 126 13.01 -6.01 13.24
C LEU A 126 13.25 -5.15 11.99
N ILE A 127 13.53 -5.81 10.87
CA ILE A 127 13.63 -5.20 9.55
C ILE A 127 12.21 -5.07 9.01
N ARG A 128 11.70 -3.84 9.01
CA ARG A 128 10.36 -3.51 8.54
C ARG A 128 10.30 -3.56 7.01
N ARG A 129 9.46 -4.45 6.48
CA ARG A 129 9.22 -4.58 5.04
C ARG A 129 7.97 -3.77 4.63
N PRO A 130 7.59 -3.71 3.34
CA PRO A 130 6.57 -2.78 2.87
C PRO A 130 5.27 -2.77 3.69
N LEU A 131 4.71 -3.93 4.03
CA LEU A 131 3.43 -4.00 4.75
C LEU A 131 3.54 -3.39 6.14
N LEU A 132 4.56 -3.79 6.92
CA LEU A 132 4.73 -3.27 8.27
C LEU A 132 5.10 -1.78 8.28
N ARG A 133 5.94 -1.33 7.33
CA ARG A 133 6.26 0.10 7.15
C ARG A 133 5.02 0.95 6.89
N ALA A 134 4.04 0.42 6.14
CA ALA A 134 2.81 1.13 5.86
C ALA A 134 1.89 1.21 7.09
N LEU A 135 1.84 0.14 7.89
CA LEU A 135 1.05 0.11 9.13
C LEU A 135 1.62 1.02 10.22
N GLU A 136 2.94 1.02 10.38
CA GLU A 136 3.63 1.83 11.39
C GLU A 136 3.91 3.26 10.92
N HIS A 137 3.40 3.67 9.75
CA HIS A 137 3.62 5.02 9.26
C HIS A 137 3.07 6.06 10.26
N PRO A 138 3.92 6.99 10.76
CA PRO A 138 3.56 7.84 11.89
C PRO A 138 2.56 8.96 11.55
N GLY A 139 2.27 9.20 10.27
CA GLY A 139 1.43 10.30 9.81
C GLY A 139 2.23 11.56 9.44
N PRO A 140 1.58 12.73 9.33
CA PRO A 140 0.21 13.04 9.77
C PRO A 140 -0.90 12.46 8.87
N ARG A 141 -0.61 12.13 7.61
CA ARG A 141 -1.55 11.47 6.69
C ARG A 141 -1.23 9.98 6.56
N PRO A 142 -2.21 9.12 6.27
CA PRO A 142 -1.94 7.72 5.98
C PRO A 142 -0.98 7.58 4.78
N ALA A 143 -0.07 6.61 4.85
CA ALA A 143 0.73 6.23 3.70
C ALA A 143 -0.16 5.64 2.60
N VAL A 144 0.29 5.74 1.35
CA VAL A 144 -0.30 4.94 0.26
C VAL A 144 0.49 3.63 0.16
N LEU A 145 -0.19 2.51 0.38
CA LEU A 145 0.37 1.17 0.20
C LEU A 145 -0.07 0.65 -1.17
N LEU A 146 0.88 0.46 -2.08
CA LEU A 146 0.66 -0.13 -3.39
C LEU A 146 1.12 -1.59 -3.39
N ILE A 147 0.17 -2.52 -3.46
CA ILE A 147 0.40 -3.95 -3.66
C ILE A 147 0.27 -4.23 -5.16
N ASP A 148 1.42 -4.28 -5.83
CA ASP A 148 1.52 -4.32 -7.28
C ASP A 148 1.56 -5.76 -7.79
N GLU A 149 0.88 -6.03 -8.91
CA GLU A 149 0.72 -7.36 -9.53
C GLU A 149 0.35 -8.50 -8.54
N VAL A 150 -0.66 -8.27 -7.68
CA VAL A 150 -1.07 -9.24 -6.65
C VAL A 150 -1.47 -10.62 -7.24
N ASP A 151 -1.88 -10.67 -8.50
CA ASP A 151 -2.18 -11.88 -9.25
C ASP A 151 -0.95 -12.77 -9.54
N ARG A 152 0.27 -12.29 -9.27
CA ARG A 152 1.48 -13.11 -9.37
C ARG A 152 1.88 -13.80 -8.08
N ALA A 153 1.35 -13.37 -6.94
CA ALA A 153 1.56 -14.09 -5.69
C ALA A 153 0.78 -15.41 -5.70
N ASP A 154 1.06 -16.30 -4.76
CA ASP A 154 0.28 -17.53 -4.55
C ASP A 154 -0.93 -17.30 -3.63
N ASP A 155 -1.79 -18.31 -3.51
CA ASP A 155 -3.02 -18.22 -2.71
C ASP A 155 -2.71 -18.09 -1.20
N ASP A 156 -1.61 -18.66 -0.74
CA ASP A 156 -1.15 -18.57 0.65
C ASP A 156 -0.77 -17.12 1.01
N PHE A 157 -0.07 -16.42 0.11
CA PHE A 157 0.22 -15.01 0.28
C PHE A 157 -1.04 -14.14 0.23
N GLU A 158 -2.00 -14.43 -0.67
CA GLU A 158 -3.28 -13.73 -0.69
C GLU A 158 -4.06 -13.91 0.63
N ALA A 159 -4.06 -15.12 1.19
CA ALA A 159 -4.69 -15.40 2.47
C ALA A 159 -4.04 -14.60 3.61
N PHE A 160 -2.71 -14.47 3.59
CA PHE A 160 -1.96 -13.65 4.53
C PHE A 160 -2.36 -12.16 4.49
N LEU A 161 -2.65 -11.61 3.30
CA LEU A 161 -3.10 -10.22 3.17
C LEU A 161 -4.49 -9.95 3.78
N LEU A 162 -5.30 -10.98 4.05
CA LEU A 162 -6.71 -10.78 4.45
C LEU A 162 -6.87 -10.02 5.78
N GLU A 163 -5.97 -10.22 6.75
CA GLU A 163 -5.95 -9.46 8.01
C GLU A 163 -5.69 -7.97 7.75
N LEU A 164 -4.64 -7.69 6.97
CA LEU A 164 -4.25 -6.34 6.57
C LEU A 164 -5.41 -5.62 5.84
N LEU A 165 -6.01 -6.27 4.85
CA LEU A 165 -7.06 -5.69 4.02
C LEU A 165 -8.36 -5.47 4.80
N ALA A 166 -8.63 -6.26 5.83
CA ALA A 166 -9.84 -6.15 6.64
C ALA A 166 -9.69 -5.19 7.82
N GLU A 167 -8.51 -5.12 8.43
CA GLU A 167 -8.31 -4.54 9.75
C GLU A 167 -7.18 -3.50 9.83
N ALA A 168 -6.46 -3.25 8.73
CA ALA A 168 -5.24 -2.45 8.73
C ALA A 168 -4.33 -2.86 9.91
N ALA A 169 -4.17 -4.17 10.07
CA ALA A 169 -3.43 -4.79 11.15
C ALA A 169 -2.78 -6.09 10.67
N VAL A 170 -1.77 -6.53 11.40
CA VAL A 170 -1.04 -7.79 11.20
C VAL A 170 -0.70 -8.37 12.56
N THR A 171 -0.68 -9.68 12.65
CA THR A 171 -0.22 -10.36 13.86
C THR A 171 1.19 -10.94 13.68
N ILE A 172 2.12 -10.44 14.50
CA ILE A 172 3.50 -10.95 14.59
C ILE A 172 3.57 -11.87 15.81
N PRO A 173 3.94 -13.15 15.68
CA PRO A 173 3.93 -14.10 16.81
C PRO A 173 4.65 -13.60 18.07
N GLU A 174 5.80 -12.96 17.89
CA GLU A 174 6.67 -12.49 18.97
C GLU A 174 6.26 -11.13 19.54
N LEU A 175 5.56 -10.28 18.76
CA LEU A 175 5.22 -8.90 19.13
C LEU A 175 3.72 -8.67 19.34
N GLY A 176 2.89 -9.65 19.02
CA GLY A 176 1.43 -9.54 19.00
C GLY A 176 0.91 -8.78 17.79
N THR A 177 -0.34 -8.30 17.90
CA THR A 177 -1.03 -7.60 16.81
C THR A 177 -0.60 -6.14 16.73
N ILE A 178 -0.09 -5.75 15.56
CA ILE A 178 0.26 -4.38 15.21
C ILE A 178 -0.87 -3.81 14.38
N ARG A 179 -1.52 -2.75 14.87
CA ARG A 179 -2.61 -2.05 14.18
C ARG A 179 -2.15 -0.65 13.78
N ALA A 180 -2.47 -0.25 12.56
CA ALA A 180 -2.15 1.09 12.08
C ALA A 180 -2.85 2.18 12.90
N THR A 181 -2.08 3.19 13.32
CA THR A 181 -2.65 4.42 13.90
C THR A 181 -3.31 5.26 12.82
N HIS A 182 -2.67 5.33 11.63
CA HIS A 182 -3.21 5.94 10.43
C HIS A 182 -3.38 4.84 9.37
N PRO A 183 -4.57 4.23 9.24
CA PRO A 183 -4.80 3.14 8.29
C PRO A 183 -4.36 3.53 6.87
N PRO A 184 -3.45 2.78 6.22
CA PRO A 184 -2.94 3.15 4.92
C PRO A 184 -4.05 3.13 3.86
N VAL A 185 -3.90 3.99 2.85
CA VAL A 185 -4.71 3.90 1.65
C VAL A 185 -4.13 2.78 0.79
N ILE A 186 -4.85 1.65 0.73
CA ILE A 186 -4.36 0.44 0.05
C ILE A 186 -4.87 0.42 -1.39
N VAL A 187 -3.94 0.31 -2.34
CA VAL A 187 -4.22 0.09 -3.77
C VAL A 187 -3.59 -1.24 -4.16
N LEU A 188 -4.42 -2.17 -4.64
CA LEU A 188 -4.01 -3.42 -5.24
C LEU A 188 -4.12 -3.28 -6.75
N THR A 189 -3.17 -3.85 -7.48
CA THR A 189 -3.25 -3.92 -8.94
C THR A 189 -3.09 -5.35 -9.42
N SER A 190 -3.83 -5.71 -10.45
CA SER A 190 -3.73 -7.03 -11.08
C SER A 190 -3.80 -6.90 -12.60
N ASN A 191 -3.01 -7.71 -13.31
CA ASN A 191 -3.09 -7.87 -14.76
C ASN A 191 -4.08 -8.98 -15.16
N ARG A 192 -4.74 -9.60 -14.18
CA ARG A 192 -5.65 -10.73 -14.34
C ARG A 192 -4.98 -11.91 -15.06
N THR A 193 -3.69 -12.16 -14.80
CA THR A 193 -3.00 -13.37 -15.31
C THR A 193 -3.54 -14.64 -14.65
N ARG A 194 -4.09 -14.51 -13.44
CA ARG A 194 -4.94 -15.49 -12.78
C ARG A 194 -6.07 -14.78 -12.04
N ASP A 195 -7.10 -15.53 -11.66
CA ASP A 195 -8.13 -15.03 -10.77
C ASP A 195 -7.59 -14.92 -9.33
N LEU A 196 -7.78 -13.75 -8.73
CA LEU A 196 -7.57 -13.55 -7.30
C LEU A 196 -8.62 -14.30 -6.48
N HIS A 197 -8.23 -14.68 -5.27
CA HIS A 197 -9.13 -15.30 -4.32
C HIS A 197 -10.33 -14.38 -4.03
N ASP A 198 -11.53 -14.95 -4.08
CA ASP A 198 -12.79 -14.29 -3.71
C ASP A 198 -12.72 -13.48 -2.41
N ALA A 199 -11.96 -13.94 -1.42
CA ALA A 199 -11.79 -13.27 -0.14
C ALA A 199 -11.11 -11.90 -0.28
N VAL A 200 -10.14 -11.76 -1.19
CA VAL A 200 -9.48 -10.48 -1.51
C VAL A 200 -10.46 -9.58 -2.24
N LYS A 201 -11.10 -10.08 -3.31
CA LYS A 201 -12.06 -9.31 -4.12
C LYS A 201 -13.19 -8.71 -3.26
N ARG A 202 -13.76 -9.49 -2.34
CA ARG A 202 -14.87 -9.04 -1.46
C ARG A 202 -14.49 -7.99 -0.42
N ARG A 203 -13.19 -7.78 -0.17
CA ARG A 203 -12.69 -6.74 0.74
C ARG A 203 -12.37 -5.44 0.02
N CYS A 204 -12.37 -5.43 -1.30
CA CYS A 204 -11.93 -4.29 -2.09
C CYS A 204 -13.09 -3.59 -2.81
N LEU A 205 -12.95 -2.28 -3.02
CA LEU A 205 -13.63 -1.57 -4.08
C LEU A 205 -13.00 -1.98 -5.41
N TYR A 206 -13.82 -2.44 -6.34
CA TYR A 206 -13.35 -2.91 -7.63
C TYR A 206 -13.42 -1.79 -8.68
N HIS A 207 -12.38 -1.69 -9.50
CA HIS A 207 -12.42 -0.89 -10.71
C HIS A 207 -11.59 -1.53 -11.83
N TRP A 208 -12.19 -1.63 -13.02
CA TRP A 208 -11.52 -2.08 -14.23
C TRP A 208 -11.03 -0.87 -15.03
N ILE A 209 -9.75 -0.84 -15.38
CA ILE A 209 -9.14 0.20 -16.22
C ILE A 209 -8.99 -0.34 -17.64
N ASP A 210 -9.78 0.24 -18.54
CA ASP A 210 -9.70 -0.02 -19.98
C ASP A 210 -8.53 0.70 -20.64
N TYR A 211 -8.18 0.27 -21.85
CA TYR A 211 -7.27 1.04 -22.70
C TYR A 211 -7.84 2.44 -22.95
N PRO A 212 -7.01 3.50 -22.84
CA PRO A 212 -7.45 4.85 -23.16
C PRO A 212 -7.85 4.94 -24.62
N THR A 213 -8.80 5.82 -24.93
CA THR A 213 -9.09 6.17 -26.32
C THR A 213 -7.86 6.77 -27.01
N PRO A 214 -7.71 6.66 -28.35
CA PRO A 214 -6.55 7.19 -29.05
C PRO A 214 -6.29 8.68 -28.78
N GLN A 215 -7.36 9.49 -28.64
CA GLN A 215 -7.25 10.91 -28.31
C GLN A 215 -6.63 11.11 -26.92
N ARG A 216 -7.03 10.28 -25.95
CA ARG A 216 -6.56 10.34 -24.58
C ARG A 216 -5.15 9.80 -24.43
N GLU A 217 -4.80 8.75 -25.15
CA GLU A 217 -3.43 8.23 -25.23
C GLU A 217 -2.46 9.31 -25.73
N VAL A 218 -2.83 10.04 -26.79
CA VAL A 218 -2.03 11.17 -27.30
C VAL A 218 -1.87 12.26 -26.23
N GLU A 219 -2.91 12.56 -25.45
CA GLU A 219 -2.81 13.54 -24.35
C GLU A 219 -1.82 13.07 -23.26
N ILE A 220 -1.91 11.79 -22.85
CA ILE A 220 -1.01 11.17 -21.87
C ILE A 220 0.44 11.26 -22.36
N ILE A 221 0.71 10.90 -23.61
CA ILE A 221 2.06 10.95 -24.20
C ILE A 221 2.58 12.39 -24.23
N ARG A 222 1.75 13.36 -24.66
CA ARG A 222 2.16 14.77 -24.74
C ARG A 222 2.56 15.36 -23.39
N ARG A 223 1.88 14.98 -22.30
CA ARG A 223 2.22 15.42 -20.95
C ARG A 223 3.57 14.86 -20.50
N ARG A 224 3.78 13.55 -20.67
CA ARG A 224 5.05 12.88 -20.30
C ARG A 224 6.26 13.40 -21.07
N VAL A 225 6.13 13.61 -22.39
CA VAL A 225 7.25 14.09 -23.22
C VAL A 225 7.66 15.52 -22.86
N ARG A 226 6.70 16.38 -22.49
CA ARG A 226 7.01 17.75 -22.03
C ARG A 226 7.81 17.76 -20.74
N GLY A 227 7.57 16.80 -19.83
CA GLY A 227 8.36 16.64 -18.61
C GLY A 227 9.73 15.99 -18.80
N SER A 228 10.04 15.42 -19.98
CA SER A 228 11.36 14.83 -20.30
C SER A 228 12.23 15.73 -21.19
N SER A 229 11.79 16.96 -21.47
CA SER A 229 12.48 17.90 -22.37
C SER A 229 13.22 19.02 -21.61
N GLU A 230 13.53 18.82 -20.32
CA GLU A 230 14.44 19.65 -19.52
C GLU A 230 15.68 18.85 -19.08
#